data_AF-A0A432GDP8-F1
#
_entry.id   AF-A0A432GDP8-F1
#
_cell.length_a   1.000
_cell.length_b   1.000
_cell.length_c   1.000
_cell.angle_alpha   90.00
_cell.angle_beta   90.00
_cell.angle_gamma   90.00
#
_symmetry.space_group_name_H-M   'P 1'
#
loop_
_entity.id
_entity.type
_entity.pdbx_description
1 polymer ?
#
loop_
_entity_poly.entity_id
_entity_poly.type
_entity_poly.pdbx_seq_one_letter_code
_entity_poly.pdbx_strand_id
1 'polypeptide(L)' 'MILLASRSPRRRELLDQIGVQHEVMPVEVDETPLAGEATEAYVRRVTLAKARRAR' A
#
# COMPACT_ATOMS: atom_id res chain seq x y z
N MET A 1 -1.20 -13.43 9.33
CA MET A 1 -0.09 -12.83 8.55
C MET A 1 -0.67 -12.07 7.37
N ILE A 2 -0.22 -10.85 7.10
CA ILE A 2 -0.68 -10.03 5.96
C ILE A 2 0.46 -9.75 4.98
N LEU A 3 0.13 -9.41 3.72
CA LEU A 3 1.13 -8.92 2.76
C LEU A 3 1.24 -7.40 2.85
N LEU A 4 2.46 -6.89 3.09
CA LEU A 4 2.79 -5.48 2.99
C LEU A 4 3.22 -5.15 1.56
N ALA A 5 2.26 -4.67 0.76
CA ALA A 5 2.43 -4.25 -0.63
C ALA A 5 3.15 -2.89 -0.78
N SER A 6 4.24 -2.67 -0.04
CA SER A 6 4.91 -1.37 0.08
C SER A 6 6.42 -1.51 0.28
N ARG A 7 7.21 -0.67 -0.42
CA ARG A 7 8.66 -0.54 -0.23
C ARG A 7 9.06 0.35 0.95
N SER A 8 8.12 1.04 1.59
CA SER A 8 8.41 1.98 2.67
C SER A 8 8.91 1.27 3.94
N PRO A 9 10.15 1.55 4.40
CA PRO A 9 10.67 1.00 5.66
C PRO A 9 9.81 1.40 6.86
N ARG A 10 9.33 2.65 6.87
CA ARG A 10 8.46 3.18 7.91
C ARG A 10 7.14 2.40 8.05
N ARG A 11 6.56 1.90 6.94
CA ARG A 11 5.31 1.10 7.04
C ARG A 11 5.54 -0.26 7.69
N ARG A 12 6.69 -0.90 7.43
CA ARG A 12 7.09 -2.12 8.13
C ARG A 12 7.24 -1.85 9.62
N GLU A 13 8.00 -0.82 9.98
CA GLU A 13 8.21 -0.43 11.39
C GLU A 13 6.90 -0.17 12.13
N LEU A 14 5.93 0.49 11.49
CA LEU A 14 4.60 0.71 12.08
C LEU A 14 3.84 -0.60 12.33
N LEU A 15 3.91 -1.57 11.43
CA LEU A 15 3.29 -2.89 11.62
C LEU A 15 4.00 -3.69 12.71
N ASP A 16 5.33 -3.61 12.78
CA ASP A 16 6.13 -4.24 13.83
C ASP A 16 5.76 -3.68 15.21
N GLN A 17 5.60 -2.35 15.33
CA GLN A 17 5.24 -1.68 16.60
C GLN A 17 3.90 -2.14 17.17
N ILE A 18 2.95 -2.51 16.31
CA ILE A 18 1.63 -3.00 16.72
C ILE A 18 1.53 -4.53 16.73
N GLY A 19 2.64 -5.24 16.53
CA GLY A 19 2.71 -6.71 16.58
C GLY A 19 2.01 -7.43 15.44
N VAL A 20 1.82 -6.76 14.29
CA VAL A 20 1.16 -7.37 13.12
C VAL A 20 2.18 -8.15 12.29
N GLN A 21 2.03 -9.47 12.29
CA GLN A 21 2.81 -10.35 11.42
C GLN A 21 2.54 -10.04 9.94
N HIS A 22 3.61 -9.77 9.20
CA HIS A 22 3.52 -9.43 7.80
C HIS A 22 4.72 -9.91 7.00
N GLU A 23 4.51 -10.04 5.69
CA GLU A 23 5.54 -10.32 4.70
C GLU A 23 5.62 -9.16 3.71
N VAL A 24 6.82 -8.71 3.37
CA VAL A 24 7.01 -7.57 2.46
C VAL A 24 7.02 -8.05 1.02
N MET A 25 6.00 -7.66 0.25
CA MET A 25 5.90 -7.96 -1.18
C MET A 25 5.72 -6.66 -1.97
N PRO A 26 6.80 -5.99 -2.36
CA PRO A 26 6.73 -4.75 -3.12
C PRO A 26 6.02 -4.92 -4.45
N VAL A 27 5.07 -4.03 -4.75
CA VAL A 27 4.43 -3.97 -6.06
C VAL A 27 4.47 -2.55 -6.60
N GLU A 28 4.62 -2.44 -7.91
CA GLU A 28 4.54 -1.18 -8.63
C GLU A 28 3.15 -1.02 -9.22
N VAL A 29 2.57 0.15 -9.01
CA VAL A 29 1.30 0.59 -9.58
C VAL A 29 1.45 2.03 -10.02
N ASP A 30 0.57 2.46 -10.93
CA ASP A 30 0.50 3.86 -11.32
C ASP A 30 -0.11 4.72 -10.19
N GLU A 31 0.70 5.62 -9.66
CA GLU A 31 0.35 6.58 -8.60
C GLU A 31 0.12 8.00 -9.17
N THR A 32 0.04 8.18 -10.49
CA THR A 32 -0.32 9.46 -11.09
C THR A 32 -1.77 9.80 -10.72
N PRO A 33 -2.05 10.98 -10.11
CA PRO A 33 -3.41 11.43 -9.85
C PRO A 33 -4.19 11.66 -11.15
N LEU A 34 -5.47 11.29 -11.18
CA LEU A 34 -6.33 11.60 -12.33
C LEU A 34 -6.80 13.06 -12.28
N ALA A 35 -7.15 13.62 -13.43
CA ALA A 35 -7.68 14.98 -13.50
C ALA A 35 -8.98 15.11 -12.69
N GLY A 36 -9.02 16.03 -11.74
CA GLY A 36 -10.16 16.24 -10.84
C GLY A 36 -10.34 15.15 -9.78
N GLU A 37 -9.37 14.25 -9.60
CA GLU A 37 -9.45 13.19 -8.60
C GLU A 37 -9.38 13.75 -7.18
N ALA A 38 -10.41 13.50 -6.37
CA ALA A 38 -10.38 13.84 -4.95
C ALA A 38 -9.29 13.04 -4.21
N THR A 39 -8.66 13.63 -3.20
CA THR A 39 -7.58 13.00 -2.45
C THR A 39 -7.96 11.64 -1.85
N GLU A 40 -9.18 11.51 -1.32
CA GLU A 40 -9.67 10.25 -0.78
C GLU A 40 -9.85 9.18 -1.87
N ALA A 41 -10.36 9.57 -3.03
CA ALA A 41 -10.52 8.68 -4.18
C ALA A 41 -9.16 8.20 -4.69
N TYR A 42 -8.19 9.10 -4.79
CA TYR A 42 -6.80 8.79 -5.13
C TYR A 42 -6.19 7.75 -4.18
N VAL A 43 -6.23 8.01 -2.86
CA VAL A 43 -5.64 7.10 -1.86
C VAL A 43 -6.32 5.74 -1.90
N ARG A 44 -7.65 5.69 -2.02
CA ARG A 44 -8.39 4.42 -2.11
C ARG A 44 -8.01 3.65 -3.38
N ARG A 45 -7.96 4.31 -4.54
CA ARG A 45 -7.60 3.70 -5.83
C ARG A 45 -6.21 3.08 -5.78
N VAL A 46 -5.21 3.86 -5.38
CA VAL A 46 -3.81 3.41 -5.33
C VAL A 46 -3.62 2.28 -4.32
N THR A 47 -4.21 2.40 -3.13
CA THR A 47 -4.13 1.35 -2.09
C THR A 47 -4.73 0.04 -2.59
N LEU A 48 -5.90 0.10 -3.23
CA LEU A 48 -6.57 -1.06 -3.77
C LEU A 48 -5.81 -1.68 -4.95
N ALA A 49 -5.19 -0.86 -5.80
CA ALA A 49 -4.33 -1.34 -6.87
C ALA A 49 -3.12 -2.12 -6.31
N LYS A 50 -2.46 -1.60 -5.27
CA LYS A 50 -1.35 -2.29 -4.60
C LYS A 50 -1.80 -3.62 -4.00
N ALA A 51 -2.91 -3.61 -3.26
CA ALA A 51 -3.45 -4.83 -2.63
C ALA A 51 -3.86 -5.90 -3.65
N ARG A 52 -4.42 -5.51 -4.81
CA ARG A 52 -4.81 -6.47 -5.86
C ARG A 52 -3.62 -7.11 -6.58
N ARG A 53 -2.49 -6.39 -6.66
CA ARG A 53 -1.28 -6.83 -7.36
C ARG A 53 -0.35 -7.67 -6.48
N ALA A 54 -0.43 -7.49 -5.16
CA ALA A 54 0.23 -8.35 -4.17
C ALA A 54 -0.67 -9.57 -3.88
N ARG A 55 -0.52 -10.63 -4.67
CA ARG A 55 -1.23 -11.91 -4.55
C ARG A 55 -0.26 -13.06 -4.51
#